data_AF-A0A5R9QDB1-F1
#
_entry.id   AF-A0A5R9QDB1-F1
#
_cell.length_a   1.000
_cell.length_b   1.000
_cell.length_c   1.000
_cell.angle_alpha   90.00
_cell.angle_beta   90.00
_cell.angle_gamma   90.00
#
_symmetry.space_group_name_H-M   'P 1'
#
loop_
_entity.id
_entity.type
_entity.pdbx_description
1 polymer ?
#
loop_
_entity_poly.entity_id
_entity_poly.type
_entity_poly.pdbx_seq_one_letter_code
_entity_poly.pdbx_strand_id
1 'polypeptide(L)'
;MDDKLESLSLMKLLIDSDFRLTLEVSPWVLVLVFAVLVAVLVIRLVLSRIGIADYEIDEAELGIGDQKIKLRPNVVDKQIAYKVWVELSTRKIGLPIELDNDVISEVYDSWFSFFSVTRELIKDVPVSKFQRKETEMIIRLSIDVLNYGLRPHLTQWQARYRRWYEHELGVSGNHDIEPQALQKKYPRYEELSADLLAVNKRLIGYRSRMYRIISSVEKI
;
A
#
# COMPACT_ATOMS: atom_id res chain seq x y z
N MET A 1 69.52 -32.71 13.12
CA MET A 1 68.96 -32.64 11.75
C MET A 1 68.21 -33.93 11.57
N ASP A 2 66.98 -33.86 11.08
CA ASP A 2 66.00 -34.97 10.95
C ASP A 2 65.32 -35.29 12.30
N ASP A 3 64.00 -35.20 12.50
CA ASP A 3 62.88 -35.43 11.59
C ASP A 3 61.92 -34.23 11.53
N LYS A 4 61.90 -33.58 10.38
CA LYS A 4 60.86 -32.66 9.94
C LYS A 4 59.93 -33.51 9.07
N LEU A 5 58.62 -33.40 9.30
CA LEU A 5 57.52 -34.01 8.53
C LEU A 5 57.05 -35.40 9.01
N GLU A 6 56.52 -35.49 10.24
CA GLU A 6 55.36 -36.37 10.38
C GLU A 6 54.24 -35.78 9.51
N SER A 7 54.04 -36.42 8.37
CA SER A 7 52.96 -36.15 7.43
C SER A 7 51.64 -36.00 8.20
N LEU A 8 50.93 -34.89 7.98
CA LEU A 8 49.54 -34.68 8.38
C LEU A 8 48.64 -35.72 7.68
N SER A 9 48.72 -36.97 8.14
CA SER A 9 47.92 -38.08 7.65
C SER A 9 46.55 -37.98 8.30
N LEU A 10 45.66 -37.24 7.64
CA LEU A 10 44.31 -36.95 8.16
C LEU A 10 43.41 -38.20 8.23
N MET A 11 43.74 -39.28 7.50
CA MET A 11 42.98 -40.52 7.49
C MET A 11 43.86 -41.68 7.02
N LYS A 12 43.91 -42.79 7.76
CA LYS A 12 44.48 -44.06 7.29
C LYS A 12 43.38 -45.11 7.21
N LEU A 13 43.27 -45.72 6.03
CA LEU A 13 42.35 -46.81 5.76
C LEU A 13 43.18 -48.09 5.67
N LEU A 14 43.02 -49.00 6.64
CA LEU A 14 43.67 -50.31 6.61
C LEU A 14 42.60 -51.36 6.31
N ILE A 15 42.87 -52.17 5.28
CA ILE A 15 42.08 -53.35 4.93
C ILE A 15 42.90 -54.56 5.35
N ASP A 16 42.41 -55.27 6.37
CA ASP A 16 43.00 -56.51 6.83
C ASP A 16 42.43 -57.71 6.06
N SER A 17 43.15 -58.83 6.08
CA SER A 17 42.90 -60.05 5.27
C SER A 17 41.55 -60.75 5.56
N ASP A 18 40.86 -60.33 6.62
CA ASP A 18 39.52 -60.78 7.02
C ASP A 18 38.38 -59.80 6.63
N PHE A 19 38.63 -58.89 5.67
CA PHE A 19 37.69 -57.82 5.26
C PHE A 19 37.24 -56.89 6.40
N ARG A 20 38.05 -56.76 7.46
CA ARG A 20 37.81 -55.79 8.53
C ARG A 20 38.40 -54.43 8.15
N LEU A 21 37.54 -53.43 8.08
CA LEU A 21 37.86 -52.07 7.68
C LEU A 21 37.98 -51.21 8.95
N THR A 22 39.21 -50.88 9.35
CA THR A 22 39.47 -50.00 10.50
C THR A 22 39.82 -48.61 10.01
N LEU A 23 39.03 -47.63 10.44
CA LEU A 23 39.20 -46.22 10.09
C LEU A 23 39.81 -45.50 11.29
N GLU A 24 41.10 -45.19 11.22
CA GLU A 24 41.74 -44.35 12.22
C GLU A 24 41.60 -42.88 11.81
N VAL A 25 40.73 -42.17 12.52
CA VAL A 25 40.42 -40.76 12.28
C VAL A 25 41.14 -39.90 13.32
N SER A 26 41.89 -38.90 12.85
CA SER A 26 42.52 -37.93 13.74
C SER A 26 41.46 -37.12 14.51
N PRO A 27 41.67 -36.81 15.80
CA PRO A 27 40.75 -35.99 16.60
C PRO A 27 40.39 -34.64 15.96
N TRP A 28 41.30 -34.06 15.17
CA TRP A 28 41.08 -32.79 14.45
C TRP A 28 39.98 -32.86 13.39
N VAL A 29 39.78 -34.01 12.77
CA VAL A 29 38.71 -34.21 11.77
C VAL A 29 37.34 -34.15 12.46
N LEU A 30 37.22 -34.71 13.66
CA LEU A 30 35.98 -34.65 14.45
C LEU A 30 35.64 -33.21 14.87
N VAL A 31 36.65 -32.45 15.29
CA VAL A 31 36.47 -31.02 15.63
C VAL A 31 35.99 -30.22 14.42
N LEU A 32 36.56 -30.49 13.24
CA LEU A 32 36.17 -29.80 12.00
C LEU A 32 34.73 -30.13 11.58
N VAL A 33 34.34 -31.41 11.62
CA VAL A 33 32.97 -31.84 11.31
C VAL A 33 31.97 -31.21 12.29
N PHE A 34 32.31 -31.17 13.58
CA PHE A 34 31.46 -30.54 14.59
C PHE A 34 31.34 -29.03 14.36
N ALA A 35 32.43 -28.33 14.04
CA ALA A 35 32.41 -26.90 13.72
C ALA A 35 31.54 -26.59 12.51
N VAL A 36 31.59 -27.42 11.46
CA VAL A 36 30.73 -27.29 10.27
C VAL A 36 29.25 -27.49 10.63
N LEU A 37 28.93 -28.52 11.43
CA LEU A 37 27.56 -28.76 11.89
C LEU A 37 26.99 -27.57 12.69
N VAL A 38 27.78 -27.02 13.61
CA VAL A 38 27.40 -25.85 14.39
C VAL A 38 27.23 -24.63 13.50
N ALA A 39 28.14 -24.39 12.54
CA ALA A 39 28.03 -23.29 11.59
C ALA A 39 26.75 -23.40 10.75
N VAL A 40 26.41 -24.59 10.24
CA VAL A 40 25.18 -24.83 9.48
C VAL A 40 23.94 -24.57 10.35
N LEU A 41 23.96 -24.98 11.62
CA LEU A 41 22.84 -24.80 12.54
C LEU A 41 22.65 -23.32 12.91
N VAL A 42 23.74 -22.59 13.15
CA VAL A 42 23.73 -21.13 13.38
C VAL A 42 23.22 -20.40 12.13
N ILE A 43 23.72 -20.75 10.94
CA ILE A 43 23.26 -20.19 9.67
C ILE A 43 21.76 -20.43 9.50
N ARG A 44 21.27 -21.66 9.74
CA ARG A 44 19.83 -21.96 9.66
C ARG A 44 19.00 -21.17 10.65
N LEU A 45 19.44 -21.04 11.90
CA LEU A 45 18.71 -20.26 12.92
C LEU A 45 18.70 -18.77 12.60
N VAL A 46 19.81 -18.24 12.09
CA VAL A 46 19.94 -16.83 11.68
C VAL A 46 19.08 -16.56 10.45
N LEU A 47 19.14 -17.40 9.40
CA LEU A 47 18.30 -17.25 8.20
C LEU A 47 16.80 -17.43 8.52
N SER A 48 16.44 -18.35 9.43
CA SER A 48 15.07 -18.54 9.90
C SER A 48 14.54 -17.33 10.66
N ARG A 49 15.38 -16.64 11.45
CA ARG A 49 14.98 -15.42 12.17
C ARG A 49 15.02 -14.17 11.31
N ILE A 50 15.80 -14.15 10.24
CA ILE A 50 15.89 -13.02 9.31
C ILE A 50 14.67 -12.95 8.39
N GLY A 51 13.83 -13.99 8.33
CA GLY A 51 12.61 -13.94 7.53
C GLY A 51 12.98 -13.68 6.09
N ILE A 52 13.55 -14.69 5.43
CA ILE A 52 13.55 -14.75 3.96
C ILE A 52 12.09 -14.96 3.58
N ALA A 53 11.34 -13.87 3.64
CA ALA A 53 10.02 -13.70 3.08
C ALA A 53 10.12 -14.09 1.61
N ASP A 54 9.10 -14.81 1.15
CA ASP A 54 8.91 -15.20 -0.24
C ASP A 54 9.56 -14.20 -1.19
N TYR A 55 10.71 -14.58 -1.71
CA TYR A 55 11.36 -13.88 -2.80
C TYR A 55 10.58 -14.29 -4.05
N GLU A 56 9.36 -13.74 -4.20
CA GLU A 56 8.78 -13.58 -5.53
C GLU A 56 9.84 -12.90 -6.37
N ILE A 57 10.24 -13.54 -7.46
CA ILE A 57 11.24 -13.06 -8.41
C ILE A 57 10.67 -11.77 -9.03
N ASP A 58 10.91 -10.64 -8.37
CA ASP A 58 10.61 -9.27 -8.84
C ASP A 58 11.74 -8.75 -9.76
N GLU A 59 12.73 -9.59 -10.08
CA GLU A 59 13.85 -9.29 -10.97
C GLU A 59 13.85 -10.23 -12.18
N ALA A 60 13.09 -9.88 -13.22
CA ALA A 60 13.45 -10.31 -14.57
C ALA A 60 14.53 -9.33 -15.06
N GLU A 61 15.79 -9.77 -15.06
CA GLU A 61 16.86 -9.11 -15.81
C GLU A 61 16.57 -9.26 -17.31
N LEU A 62 15.72 -8.39 -17.86
CA LEU A 62 15.54 -8.26 -19.31
C LEU A 62 16.68 -7.40 -19.86
N GLY A 63 17.85 -8.02 -20.02
CA GLY A 63 18.98 -7.42 -20.70
C GLY A 63 18.83 -7.47 -22.21
N ILE A 64 18.65 -6.33 -22.87
CA ILE A 64 19.02 -6.14 -24.28
C ILE A 64 20.30 -5.30 -24.28
N GLY A 65 21.47 -5.95 -24.38
CA GLY A 65 22.79 -5.30 -24.39
C GLY A 65 23.39 -5.01 -23.00
N ASP A 66 24.32 -4.05 -22.94
CA ASP A 66 25.15 -3.74 -21.75
C ASP A 66 24.47 -2.86 -20.67
N GLN A 67 23.18 -2.54 -20.82
CA GLN A 67 22.47 -1.73 -19.83
C GLN A 67 21.70 -2.60 -18.84
N LYS A 68 22.20 -2.64 -17.60
CA LYS A 68 21.53 -3.29 -16.46
C LYS A 68 20.56 -2.32 -15.81
N ILE A 69 19.26 -2.50 -16.00
CA ILE A 69 18.24 -1.73 -15.27
C ILE A 69 17.90 -2.46 -13.97
N LYS A 70 18.32 -1.89 -12.83
CA LYS A 70 17.93 -2.36 -11.49
C LYS A 70 16.54 -1.81 -11.14
N LEU A 71 15.52 -2.67 -11.09
CA LEU A 71 14.21 -2.32 -10.52
C LEU A 71 14.33 -2.29 -8.99
N ARG A 72 14.23 -1.10 -8.40
CA ARG A 72 14.35 -0.85 -6.95
C ARG A 72 13.01 -1.07 -6.21
N PRO A 73 13.02 -1.22 -4.87
CA PRO A 73 11.86 -1.64 -4.08
C PRO A 73 10.58 -0.81 -4.30
N ASN A 74 9.62 -1.54 -4.86
CA ASN A 74 8.16 -1.44 -4.98
C ASN A 74 7.46 -0.10 -5.30
N VAL A 75 7.19 0.08 -6.60
CA VAL A 75 6.30 1.10 -7.18
C VAL A 75 4.82 0.88 -6.79
N VAL A 76 4.41 -0.35 -6.41
CA VAL A 76 3.00 -0.73 -6.22
C VAL A 76 2.30 -0.01 -5.05
N ASP A 77 2.94 0.11 -3.88
CA ASP A 77 2.36 0.79 -2.72
C ASP A 77 2.08 2.27 -3.03
N LYS A 78 3.05 2.93 -3.69
CA LYS A 78 2.93 4.32 -4.16
C LYS A 78 1.93 4.47 -5.30
N GLN A 79 1.75 3.46 -6.15
CA GLN A 79 0.74 3.49 -7.20
C GLN A 79 -0.66 3.58 -6.62
N ILE A 80 -0.96 2.89 -5.51
CA ILE A 80 -2.27 2.98 -4.87
C ILE A 80 -2.50 4.40 -4.35
N ALA A 81 -1.55 4.94 -3.59
CA ALA A 81 -1.63 6.32 -3.10
C ALA A 81 -1.74 7.34 -4.25
N TYR A 82 -0.97 7.15 -5.33
CA TYR A 82 -1.00 7.99 -6.52
C TYR A 82 -2.35 7.96 -7.21
N LYS A 83 -2.93 6.78 -7.45
CA LYS A 83 -4.27 6.64 -8.05
C LYS A 83 -5.32 7.38 -7.21
N VAL A 84 -5.31 7.18 -5.88
CA VAL A 84 -6.24 7.89 -4.98
C VAL A 84 -6.00 9.40 -5.00
N TRP A 85 -4.73 9.84 -5.02
CA TRP A 85 -4.39 11.26 -5.10
C TRP A 85 -4.85 11.90 -6.42
N VAL A 86 -4.73 11.21 -7.55
CA VAL A 86 -5.23 11.68 -8.86
C VAL A 86 -6.74 11.88 -8.79
N GLU A 87 -7.49 10.92 -8.25
CA GLU A 87 -8.94 11.02 -8.10
C GLU A 87 -9.34 12.20 -7.20
N LEU A 88 -8.60 12.46 -6.12
CA LEU A 88 -8.83 13.62 -5.25
C LEU A 88 -8.45 14.95 -5.93
N SER A 89 -7.44 14.96 -6.79
CA SER A 89 -6.89 16.19 -7.36
C SER A 89 -7.60 16.66 -8.61
N THR A 90 -8.32 15.76 -9.30
CA THR A 90 -8.99 16.05 -10.58
C THR A 90 -10.51 16.21 -10.45
N ARG A 91 -11.08 15.83 -9.30
CA ARG A 91 -12.52 15.89 -9.05
C ARG A 91 -12.88 16.98 -8.06
N LYS A 92 -14.15 17.40 -8.10
CA LYS A 92 -14.70 18.41 -7.21
C LYS A 92 -14.56 18.07 -5.72
N ILE A 93 -14.53 16.78 -5.38
CA ILE A 93 -14.38 16.28 -4.00
C ILE A 93 -13.13 16.80 -3.27
N GLY A 94 -11.99 16.93 -3.95
CA GLY A 94 -10.72 17.35 -3.34
C GLY A 94 -10.30 18.77 -3.70
N LEU A 95 -11.20 19.55 -4.29
CA LEU A 95 -11.04 20.97 -4.55
C LEU A 95 -11.94 21.78 -3.60
N PRO A 96 -11.60 23.05 -3.28
CA PRO A 96 -12.49 23.93 -2.53
C PRO A 96 -13.86 24.02 -3.20
N ILE A 97 -14.92 23.85 -2.38
CA ILE A 97 -16.29 24.08 -2.81
C ILE A 97 -16.64 25.56 -2.62
N GLU A 98 -17.18 26.16 -3.67
CA GLU A 98 -17.66 27.53 -3.75
C GLU A 98 -19.18 27.50 -3.93
N LEU A 99 -19.94 27.62 -2.84
CA LEU A 99 -21.40 27.44 -2.86
C LEU A 99 -22.18 28.41 -3.75
N ASP A 100 -21.56 29.52 -4.15
CA ASP A 100 -22.13 30.48 -5.09
C ASP A 100 -21.97 30.05 -6.55
N ASN A 101 -21.01 29.18 -6.85
CA ASN A 101 -20.73 28.65 -8.19
C ASN A 101 -21.11 27.17 -8.32
N ASP A 102 -21.07 26.42 -7.23
CA ASP A 102 -21.22 24.97 -7.21
C ASP A 102 -22.62 24.52 -6.86
N VAL A 103 -23.10 23.54 -7.62
CA VAL A 103 -24.38 22.87 -7.37
C VAL A 103 -24.16 21.66 -6.46
N ILE A 104 -24.86 21.62 -5.33
CA ILE A 104 -24.70 20.56 -4.31
C ILE A 104 -25.01 19.16 -4.88
N SER A 105 -26.00 19.04 -5.78
CA SER A 105 -26.33 17.75 -6.41
C SER A 105 -25.14 17.17 -7.20
N GLU A 106 -24.45 18.01 -7.98
CA GLU A 106 -23.25 17.64 -8.75
C GLU A 106 -22.05 17.33 -7.84
N VAL A 107 -21.89 18.08 -6.74
CA VAL A 107 -20.91 17.76 -5.70
C VAL A 107 -21.16 16.35 -5.17
N TYR A 108 -22.41 15.98 -4.88
CA TYR A 108 -22.75 14.64 -4.44
C TYR A 108 -22.49 13.56 -5.49
N ASP A 109 -22.70 13.84 -6.78
CA ASP A 109 -22.32 12.90 -7.84
C ASP A 109 -20.80 12.68 -7.86
N SER A 110 -20.01 13.75 -7.73
CA SER A 110 -18.55 13.65 -7.62
C SER A 110 -18.13 12.85 -6.39
N TRP A 111 -18.78 13.03 -5.23
CA TRP A 111 -18.41 12.34 -3.98
C TRP A 111 -18.79 10.86 -4.02
N PHE A 112 -19.97 10.54 -4.54
CA PHE A 112 -20.41 9.16 -4.70
C PHE A 112 -19.51 8.41 -5.71
N SER A 113 -19.18 9.05 -6.83
CA SER A 113 -18.27 8.45 -7.83
C SER A 113 -16.88 8.19 -7.24
N PHE A 114 -16.32 9.13 -6.47
CA PHE A 114 -15.06 8.93 -5.75
C PHE A 114 -15.12 7.77 -4.76
N PHE A 115 -16.23 7.62 -4.02
CA PHE A 115 -16.43 6.50 -3.11
C PHE A 115 -16.33 5.16 -3.84
N SER A 116 -17.00 5.04 -4.98
CA SER A 116 -16.98 3.84 -5.82
C SER A 116 -15.58 3.56 -6.36
N VAL A 117 -14.93 4.53 -7.01
CA VAL A 117 -13.59 4.34 -7.60
C VAL A 117 -12.55 4.00 -6.53
N THR A 118 -12.54 4.71 -5.41
CA THR A 118 -11.58 4.44 -4.31
C THR A 118 -11.79 3.05 -3.72
N ARG A 119 -13.04 2.60 -3.60
CA ARG A 119 -13.33 1.23 -3.15
C ARG A 119 -12.79 0.19 -4.12
N GLU A 120 -12.94 0.38 -5.43
CA GLU A 120 -12.37 -0.52 -6.43
C GLU A 120 -10.84 -0.55 -6.34
N LEU A 121 -10.20 0.64 -6.25
CA LEU A 121 -8.75 0.75 -6.08
C LEU A 121 -8.22 0.00 -4.85
N ILE A 122 -8.98 -0.01 -3.75
CA ILE A 122 -8.61 -0.76 -2.53
C ILE A 122 -8.78 -2.27 -2.73
N LYS A 123 -9.85 -2.72 -3.40
CA LYS A 123 -10.09 -4.16 -3.65
C LYS A 123 -9.05 -4.77 -4.58
N ASP A 124 -8.53 -3.98 -5.52
CA ASP A 124 -7.54 -4.43 -6.49
C ASP A 124 -6.15 -4.67 -5.87
N VAL A 125 -5.95 -4.31 -4.60
CA VAL A 125 -4.68 -4.53 -3.92
C VAL A 125 -4.56 -6.00 -3.48
N PRO A 126 -3.54 -6.74 -3.96
CA PRO A 126 -3.33 -8.12 -3.54
C PRO A 126 -3.05 -8.22 -2.04
N VAL A 127 -3.58 -9.27 -1.41
CA VAL A 127 -3.40 -9.48 0.04
C VAL A 127 -1.93 -9.64 0.44
N SER A 128 -1.08 -10.14 -0.46
CA SER A 128 0.37 -10.25 -0.25
C SER A 128 1.04 -8.88 -0.08
N LYS A 129 0.53 -7.84 -0.75
CA LYS A 129 1.03 -6.47 -0.60
C LYS A 129 0.44 -5.78 0.65
N PHE A 130 -0.77 -6.15 1.07
CA PHE A 130 -1.40 -5.63 2.30
C PHE A 130 -0.61 -5.94 3.58
N GLN A 131 0.17 -7.03 3.62
CA GLN A 131 0.99 -7.37 4.78
C GLN A 131 2.10 -6.35 5.07
N ARG A 132 2.37 -5.43 4.13
CA ARG A 132 3.34 -4.34 4.30
C ARG A 132 2.67 -3.19 5.04
N LYS A 133 3.35 -2.68 6.08
CA LYS A 133 2.84 -1.60 6.94
C LYS A 133 2.46 -0.34 6.17
N GLU A 134 3.19 -0.01 5.11
CA GLU A 134 2.96 1.19 4.29
C GLU A 134 1.68 1.07 3.45
N THR A 135 1.53 -0.04 2.71
CA THR A 135 0.28 -0.37 2.00
C THR A 135 -0.90 -0.45 2.96
N GLU A 136 -0.75 -1.14 4.09
CA GLU A 136 -1.80 -1.22 5.11
C GLU A 136 -2.24 0.18 5.57
N MET A 137 -1.28 1.07 5.85
CA MET A 137 -1.57 2.44 6.27
C MET A 137 -2.35 3.22 5.21
N ILE A 138 -1.92 3.16 3.94
CA ILE A 138 -2.59 3.85 2.82
C ILE A 138 -4.02 3.34 2.68
N ILE A 139 -4.22 2.02 2.74
CA ILE A 139 -5.54 1.40 2.62
C ILE A 139 -6.43 1.76 3.79
N ARG A 140 -5.94 1.64 5.04
CA ARG A 140 -6.71 2.03 6.24
C ARG A 140 -7.13 3.48 6.18
N LEU A 141 -6.21 4.37 5.85
CA LEU A 141 -6.52 5.80 5.72
C LEU A 141 -7.57 6.06 4.64
N SER A 142 -7.51 5.33 3.52
CA SER A 142 -8.51 5.42 2.45
C SER A 142 -9.87 4.93 2.93
N ILE A 143 -9.94 3.79 3.63
CA ILE A 143 -11.18 3.26 4.23
C ILE A 143 -11.76 4.26 5.25
N ASP A 144 -10.93 4.86 6.09
CA ASP A 144 -11.36 5.83 7.10
C ASP A 144 -11.97 7.07 6.45
N VAL A 145 -11.39 7.56 5.34
CA VAL A 145 -11.96 8.68 4.59
C VAL A 145 -13.32 8.31 3.99
N LEU A 146 -13.47 7.10 3.45
CA LEU A 146 -14.76 6.64 2.92
C LEU A 146 -15.82 6.50 4.03
N ASN A 147 -15.47 5.90 5.16
CA ASN A 147 -16.43 5.52 6.21
C ASN A 147 -16.70 6.61 7.26
N TYR A 148 -15.68 7.40 7.62
CA TYR A 148 -15.79 8.44 8.64
C TYR A 148 -15.75 9.85 8.04
N GLY A 149 -15.16 10.02 6.86
CA GLY A 149 -15.19 11.29 6.13
C GLY A 149 -16.49 11.46 5.35
N LEU A 150 -16.74 10.59 4.37
CA LEU A 150 -17.82 10.76 3.39
C LEU A 150 -19.17 10.18 3.84
N ARG A 151 -19.17 8.92 4.28
CA ARG A 151 -20.42 8.19 4.56
C ARG A 151 -21.35 8.91 5.54
N PRO A 152 -20.89 9.51 6.66
CA PRO A 152 -21.80 10.18 7.60
C PRO A 152 -22.56 11.32 6.93
N HIS A 153 -21.85 12.17 6.17
CA HIS A 153 -22.46 13.28 5.45
C HIS A 153 -23.42 12.81 4.35
N LEU A 154 -23.00 11.87 3.51
CA LEU A 154 -23.84 11.35 2.43
C LEU A 154 -25.12 10.70 2.97
N THR A 155 -25.00 9.92 4.04
CA THR A 155 -26.15 9.30 4.73
C THR A 155 -27.09 10.35 5.31
N GLN A 156 -26.54 11.43 5.87
CA GLN A 156 -27.32 12.49 6.48
C GLN A 156 -27.97 13.42 5.45
N TRP A 157 -27.34 13.74 4.32
CA TRP A 157 -27.82 14.86 3.50
C TRP A 157 -28.24 14.46 2.10
N GLN A 158 -27.50 13.55 1.45
CA GLN A 158 -27.63 13.29 0.02
C GLN A 158 -29.06 12.93 -0.40
N ALA A 159 -29.67 11.92 0.22
CA ALA A 159 -31.00 11.46 -0.17
C ALA A 159 -32.10 12.51 0.11
N ARG A 160 -31.99 13.22 1.24
CA ARG A 160 -32.95 14.25 1.63
C ARG A 160 -32.89 15.45 0.70
N TYR A 161 -31.68 15.90 0.39
CA TYR A 161 -31.45 17.02 -0.52
C TYR A 161 -31.87 16.67 -1.94
N ARG A 162 -31.47 15.51 -2.48
CA ARG A 162 -31.85 15.08 -3.84
C ARG A 162 -33.35 15.02 -4.04
N ARG A 163 -34.06 14.35 -3.12
CA ARG A 163 -35.53 14.26 -3.19
C ARG A 163 -36.18 15.63 -3.25
N TRP A 164 -35.73 16.56 -2.41
CA TRP A 164 -36.25 17.91 -2.40
C TRP A 164 -35.87 18.67 -3.69
N TYR A 165 -34.62 18.57 -4.12
CA TYR A 165 -34.12 19.30 -5.28
C TYR A 165 -34.80 18.84 -6.58
N GLU A 166 -34.95 17.53 -6.77
CA GLU A 166 -35.68 16.94 -7.91
C GLU A 166 -37.15 17.38 -7.94
N HIS A 167 -37.80 17.48 -6.77
CA HIS A 167 -39.15 18.03 -6.68
C HIS A 167 -39.19 19.50 -7.11
N GLU A 168 -38.30 20.32 -6.57
CA GLU A 168 -38.26 21.75 -6.88
C GLU A 168 -37.93 22.05 -8.35
N LEU A 169 -37.10 21.22 -9.00
CA LEU A 169 -36.81 21.32 -10.42
C LEU A 169 -38.05 21.07 -11.30
N GLY A 170 -39.02 20.28 -10.83
CA GLY A 170 -40.28 20.02 -11.54
C GLY A 170 -41.36 21.08 -11.34
N VAL A 171 -41.16 22.05 -10.44
CA VAL A 171 -42.10 23.14 -10.20
C VAL A 171 -41.91 24.20 -11.29
N SER A 172 -42.96 24.45 -12.07
CA SER A 172 -42.91 25.35 -13.24
C SER A 172 -42.35 26.75 -12.96
N GLY A 173 -42.58 27.29 -11.76
CA GLY A 173 -42.06 28.60 -11.34
C GLY A 173 -40.56 28.63 -11.00
N ASN A 174 -39.89 27.48 -10.96
CA ASN A 174 -38.46 27.40 -10.62
C ASN A 174 -37.56 27.20 -11.86
N HIS A 175 -38.11 27.02 -13.07
CA HIS A 175 -37.31 26.77 -14.28
C HIS A 175 -36.36 27.92 -14.65
N ASP A 176 -36.75 29.15 -14.35
CA ASP A 176 -35.95 30.35 -14.64
C ASP A 176 -34.97 30.70 -13.49
N ILE A 177 -34.94 29.90 -12.42
CA ILE A 177 -34.09 30.14 -11.27
C ILE A 177 -32.78 29.38 -11.46
N GLU A 178 -31.67 30.08 -11.31
CA GLU A 178 -30.35 29.45 -11.35
C GLU A 178 -30.23 28.32 -10.30
N PRO A 179 -29.62 27.18 -10.62
CA PRO A 179 -29.42 26.06 -9.69
C PRO A 179 -28.89 26.45 -8.32
N GLN A 180 -27.94 27.40 -8.29
CA GLN A 180 -27.27 27.92 -7.09
C GLN A 180 -28.20 28.81 -6.25
N ALA A 181 -29.10 29.55 -6.89
CA ALA A 181 -30.15 30.30 -6.20
C ALA A 181 -31.25 29.36 -5.68
N LEU A 182 -31.59 28.33 -6.46
CA LEU A 182 -32.58 27.33 -6.08
C LEU A 182 -32.13 26.54 -4.85
N GLN A 183 -30.90 26.03 -4.83
CA GLN A 183 -30.40 25.22 -3.70
C GLN A 183 -30.43 25.95 -2.35
N LYS A 184 -30.25 27.28 -2.35
CA LYS A 184 -30.33 28.13 -1.15
C LYS A 184 -31.72 28.13 -0.52
N LYS A 185 -32.77 27.75 -1.25
CA LYS A 185 -34.13 27.59 -0.73
C LYS A 185 -34.33 26.30 0.07
N TYR A 186 -33.34 25.41 0.14
CA TYR A 186 -33.47 24.18 0.92
C TYR A 186 -33.73 24.50 2.40
N PRO A 187 -34.75 23.92 3.07
CA PRO A 187 -35.10 24.31 4.44
C PRO A 187 -33.97 24.22 5.46
N ARG A 188 -32.98 23.34 5.22
CA ARG A 188 -31.80 23.15 6.07
C ARG A 188 -30.50 23.48 5.34
N TYR A 189 -30.55 24.45 4.43
CA TYR A 189 -29.41 24.83 3.60
C TYR A 189 -28.17 25.16 4.42
N GLU A 190 -28.30 26.00 5.44
CA GLU A 190 -27.18 26.42 6.30
C GLU A 190 -26.51 25.25 7.04
N GLU A 191 -27.30 24.32 7.57
CA GLU A 191 -26.76 23.15 8.26
C GLU A 191 -26.06 22.19 7.28
N LEU A 192 -26.69 21.97 6.12
CA LEU A 192 -26.14 21.12 5.06
C LEU A 192 -24.83 21.70 4.53
N SER A 193 -24.80 22.99 4.23
CA SER A 193 -23.67 23.68 3.62
C SER A 193 -22.49 23.76 4.57
N ALA A 194 -22.74 24.04 5.86
CA ALA A 194 -21.71 24.02 6.88
C ALA A 194 -21.05 22.65 7.02
N ASP A 195 -21.83 21.56 7.07
CA ASP A 195 -21.29 20.21 7.15
C ASP A 195 -20.56 19.79 5.86
N LEU A 196 -21.11 20.15 4.70
CA LEU A 196 -20.49 19.91 3.39
C LEU A 196 -19.09 20.54 3.32
N LEU A 197 -18.97 21.81 3.68
CA LEU A 197 -17.69 22.53 3.70
C LEU A 197 -16.73 21.95 4.75
N ALA A 198 -17.23 21.54 5.92
CA ALA A 198 -16.42 20.90 6.96
C ALA A 198 -15.84 19.55 6.50
N VAL A 199 -16.59 18.76 5.73
CA VAL A 199 -16.11 17.51 5.13
C VAL A 199 -15.15 17.79 3.97
N ASN A 200 -15.46 18.76 3.10
CA ASN A 200 -14.58 19.17 2.00
C ASN A 200 -13.19 19.59 2.50
N LYS A 201 -13.12 20.39 3.57
CA LYS A 201 -11.85 20.76 4.21
C LYS A 201 -11.03 19.54 4.65
N ARG A 202 -11.69 18.52 5.21
CA ARG A 202 -11.03 17.26 5.60
C ARG A 202 -10.49 16.49 4.39
N LEU A 203 -11.24 16.46 3.28
CA LEU A 203 -10.87 15.79 2.03
C LEU A 203 -9.70 16.47 1.33
N ILE A 204 -9.67 17.81 1.32
CA ILE A 204 -8.51 18.58 0.85
C ILE A 204 -7.28 18.25 1.71
N GLY A 205 -7.44 18.17 3.02
CA GLY A 205 -6.38 17.75 3.94
C GLY A 205 -5.88 16.33 3.63
N TYR A 206 -6.78 15.42 3.30
CA TYR A 206 -6.46 14.05 2.90
C TYR A 206 -5.67 14.00 1.58
N ARG A 207 -6.09 14.76 0.56
CA ARG A 207 -5.34 14.94 -0.70
C ARG A 207 -3.91 15.38 -0.44
N SER A 208 -3.71 16.37 0.42
CA SER A 208 -2.37 16.86 0.78
C SER A 208 -1.53 15.81 1.50
N ARG A 209 -2.13 14.97 2.36
CA ARG A 209 -1.45 13.84 3.01
C ARG A 209 -1.05 12.77 2.00
N MET A 210 -1.95 12.41 1.08
CA MET A 210 -1.66 11.46 -0.01
C MET A 210 -0.52 11.96 -0.89
N TYR A 211 -0.54 13.24 -1.27
CA TYR A 211 0.57 13.86 -1.99
C TYR A 211 1.90 13.71 -1.25
N ARG A 212 1.91 13.97 0.06
CA ARG A 212 3.13 13.84 0.88
C ARG A 212 3.66 12.41 0.91
N ILE A 213 2.79 11.41 0.99
CA ILE A 213 3.20 9.98 0.96
C ILE A 213 3.87 9.65 -0.38
N ILE A 214 3.36 10.22 -1.48
CA ILE A 214 3.92 10.04 -2.82
C ILE A 214 5.26 10.80 -2.95
N SER A 215 5.31 12.04 -2.45
CA SER A 215 6.43 12.97 -2.65
C SER A 215 7.56 12.83 -1.63
N SER A 216 7.36 12.13 -0.50
CA SER A 216 8.37 12.01 0.56
C SER A 216 9.57 11.11 0.21
N VAL A 217 9.72 10.73 -1.06
CA VAL A 217 10.88 9.99 -1.56
C VAL A 217 11.56 10.81 -2.65
N GLU A 218 12.25 11.87 -2.23
CA GLU A 218 13.46 12.39 -2.88
C GLU A 218 14.12 13.43 -1.97
N LYS A 219 14.90 12.95 -1.00
CA LYS A 219 16.23 13.53 -0.80
C LYS A 219 17.22 12.47 -1.28
N ILE A 220 17.59 12.60 -2.55
CA ILE A 220 18.87 12.06 -3.04
C ILE A 220 19.96 12.98 -2.52
#